data_AF-A0A534P6P3-F1
#
_entry.id   AF-A0A534P6P3-F1
#
_cell.length_a   1.000
_cell.length_b   1.000
_cell.length_c   1.000
_cell.angle_alpha   90.00
_cell.angle_beta   90.00
_cell.angle_gamma   90.00
#
_symmetry.space_group_name_H-M   'P 1'
#
loop_
_entity.id
_entity.type
_entity.pdbx_description
1 polymer ?
#
loop_
_entity_poly.entity_id
_entity_poly.type
_entity_poly.pdbx_seq_one_letter_code
_entity_poly.pdbx_strand_id
1 'polypeptide(L)'
;MGILVVAAFATLVGFGLIFLIGKNQPISPAAPENLLRADLTESAWVRRYGVEGLQRLLLTLFAEMGFNPERCERGSATVDLFANDPTPIKGGRIYVHGILGGSQPVDGDEVRNLIDTARAEFVGKGIYVTLGRFSTDARDTARGAPIDLLDGDELGRLMRKHLPQAFATRKI
;
A
#
# COMPACT_ATOMS: atom_id res chain seq x y z
N MET A 1 14.03 -31.89 47.25
CA MET A 1 12.69 -31.41 46.84
C MET A 1 12.69 -29.94 46.41
N GLY A 2 13.34 -29.01 47.11
CA GLY A 2 13.28 -27.57 46.77
C GLY A 2 13.84 -27.17 45.38
N ILE A 3 14.98 -27.72 44.96
CA ILE A 3 15.63 -27.33 43.69
C ILE A 3 14.79 -27.75 42.46
N LEU A 4 14.14 -28.92 42.50
CA LEU A 4 13.29 -29.40 41.41
C LEU A 4 12.03 -28.54 41.24
N VAL A 5 11.46 -28.04 42.34
CA VAL A 5 10.29 -27.16 42.33
C VAL A 5 10.64 -25.80 41.72
N VAL A 6 11.81 -25.25 42.06
CA VAL A 6 12.30 -23.98 41.49
C VAL A 6 12.58 -24.12 39.99
N ALA A 7 13.19 -25.23 39.57
CA ALA A 7 13.46 -25.49 38.15
C ALA A 7 12.16 -25.61 37.33
N ALA A 8 11.16 -26.35 37.84
CA ALA A 8 9.87 -26.51 37.17
C ALA A 8 9.14 -25.16 37.02
N PHE A 9 9.18 -24.33 38.06
CA PHE A 9 8.56 -23.00 38.03
C PHE A 9 9.24 -22.08 37.00
N ALA A 10 10.57 -22.09 36.93
CA ALA A 10 11.33 -21.30 35.96
C ALA A 10 11.01 -21.71 34.51
N THR A 11 10.87 -23.00 34.22
CA THR A 11 10.49 -23.48 32.88
C THR A 11 9.07 -23.04 32.51
N LEU A 12 8.11 -23.11 33.44
CA LEU A 12 6.73 -22.69 33.22
C LEU A 12 6.62 -21.19 32.93
N VAL A 13 7.36 -20.37 33.69
CA VAL A 13 7.43 -18.92 33.47
C VAL A 13 8.07 -18.61 32.12
N GLY A 14 9.16 -19.29 31.75
CA GLY A 14 9.79 -19.13 30.44
C GLY A 14 8.84 -19.47 29.29
N PHE A 15 8.11 -20.58 29.39
CA PHE A 15 7.12 -20.97 28.39
C PHE A 15 5.95 -19.98 28.33
N GLY A 16 5.50 -19.48 29.48
CA GLY A 16 4.48 -18.44 29.57
C GLY A 16 4.89 -17.14 28.89
N LEU A 17 6.14 -16.72 29.07
CA LEU A 17 6.69 -15.53 28.41
C LEU A 17 6.81 -15.71 26.89
N ILE A 18 7.26 -16.86 26.42
CA ILE A 18 7.31 -17.18 24.99
C ILE A 18 5.89 -17.18 24.39
N PHE A 19 4.92 -17.76 25.08
CA PHE A 19 3.52 -17.77 24.65
C PHE A 19 2.91 -16.36 24.61
N LEU A 20 3.26 -15.50 25.57
CA LEU A 20 2.77 -14.12 25.62
C LEU A 20 3.33 -13.26 24.48
N ILE A 21 4.60 -13.46 24.12
CA ILE A 21 5.25 -12.80 22.97
C ILE A 21 4.68 -13.34 21.65
N GLY A 22 4.43 -14.65 21.57
CA GLY A 22 3.86 -15.32 20.39
C GLY A 22 2.45 -14.86 20.02
N LYS A 23 1.64 -14.46 21.00
CA LYS A 23 0.23 -14.08 20.80
C LYS A 23 0.05 -12.81 19.95
N ASN A 24 1.10 -12.00 19.82
CA ASN A 24 1.09 -10.72 19.12
C ASN A 24 2.03 -10.69 17.90
N GLN A 25 2.49 -11.83 17.39
CA GLN A 25 3.25 -11.83 16.15
C GLN A 25 2.34 -11.38 14.99
N PRO A 26 2.79 -10.44 14.14
CA PRO A 26 2.04 -10.05 12.96
C PRO A 26 1.85 -11.28 12.08
N ILE A 27 0.60 -11.52 11.67
CA ILE A 27 0.21 -12.62 10.79
C ILE A 27 1.15 -12.60 9.58
N SER A 28 1.77 -13.75 9.29
CA SER A 28 2.70 -13.88 8.16
C SER A 28 2.04 -13.38 6.86
N PRO A 29 2.67 -12.44 6.13
CA PRO A 29 2.12 -11.91 4.87
C PRO A 29 1.87 -13.01 3.83
N ALA A 30 2.62 -14.12 3.91
CA ALA A 30 2.55 -15.26 3.01
C ALA A 30 1.48 -16.29 3.37
N ALA A 31 0.65 -16.04 4.39
CA ALA A 31 -0.44 -16.96 4.74
C ALA A 31 -1.45 -17.06 3.56
N PRO A 32 -1.86 -18.27 3.14
CA PRO A 32 -2.74 -18.46 1.98
C PRO A 32 -4.10 -17.76 2.11
N GLU A 33 -4.57 -17.51 3.34
CA GLU A 33 -5.77 -16.70 3.60
C GLU A 33 -5.65 -15.23 3.15
N ASN A 34 -4.45 -14.65 3.20
CA ASN A 34 -4.20 -13.27 2.77
C ASN A 34 -4.13 -13.16 1.25
N LEU A 35 -3.67 -14.22 0.57
CA LEU A 35 -3.65 -14.32 -0.89
C LEU A 35 -5.08 -14.37 -1.47
N LEU A 36 -5.99 -15.11 -0.82
CA LEU A 36 -7.42 -15.16 -1.20
C LEU A 36 -8.14 -13.81 -0.98
N ARG A 37 -7.71 -13.00 0.01
CA ARG A 37 -8.30 -11.68 0.29
C ARG A 37 -7.82 -10.57 -0.67
N ALA A 38 -6.74 -10.77 -1.42
CA ALA A 38 -6.25 -9.79 -2.38
C ALA A 38 -7.19 -9.64 -3.60
N ASP A 39 -7.92 -10.71 -3.95
CA ASP A 39 -8.89 -10.73 -5.06
C ASP A 39 -10.26 -10.15 -4.68
N LEU A 40 -10.46 -9.81 -3.39
CA LEU A 40 -11.69 -9.26 -2.83
C LEU A 40 -11.64 -7.74 -2.62
N THR A 41 -10.56 -7.06 -3.03
CA THR A 41 -10.45 -5.61 -2.85
C THR A 41 -11.45 -4.87 -3.71
N GLU A 42 -11.93 -3.72 -3.23
CA GLU A 42 -12.97 -2.94 -3.93
C GLU A 42 -12.52 -2.44 -5.31
N SER A 43 -11.22 -2.27 -5.52
CA SER A 43 -10.63 -1.87 -6.79
C SER A 43 -10.17 -3.04 -7.67
N ALA A 44 -10.37 -4.31 -7.26
CA ALA A 44 -9.89 -5.48 -8.00
C ALA A 44 -10.40 -5.53 -9.45
N TRP A 45 -11.61 -5.01 -9.71
CA TRP A 45 -12.20 -4.96 -11.06
C TRP A 45 -11.38 -4.15 -12.07
N VAL A 46 -10.51 -3.25 -11.61
CA VAL A 46 -9.61 -2.45 -12.45
C VAL A 46 -8.59 -3.34 -13.17
N ARG A 47 -8.21 -4.48 -12.57
CA ARG A 47 -7.24 -5.43 -13.14
C ARG A 47 -7.62 -5.88 -14.55
N ARG A 48 -8.92 -5.99 -14.86
CA ARG A 48 -9.42 -6.42 -16.18
C ARG A 48 -9.06 -5.45 -17.32
N TYR A 49 -8.73 -4.21 -16.98
CA TYR A 49 -8.33 -3.16 -17.92
C TYR A 49 -6.81 -3.01 -18.02
N GLY A 50 -6.06 -3.83 -17.27
CA GLY A 50 -4.61 -3.82 -17.27
C GLY A 50 -4.01 -2.48 -16.84
N VAL A 51 -2.73 -2.29 -17.18
CA VAL A 51 -1.94 -1.11 -16.78
C VAL A 51 -2.50 0.17 -17.41
N GLU A 52 -3.06 0.08 -18.62
CA GLU A 52 -3.70 1.23 -19.27
C GLU A 52 -4.93 1.71 -18.50
N GLY A 53 -5.77 0.78 -18.03
CA GLY A 53 -6.90 1.12 -17.17
C GLY A 53 -6.46 1.75 -15.86
N LEU A 54 -5.41 1.22 -15.24
CA LEU A 54 -4.85 1.80 -14.02
C LEU A 54 -4.34 3.23 -14.27
N GLN A 55 -3.63 3.46 -15.38
CA GLN A 55 -3.14 4.78 -15.75
C GLN A 55 -4.28 5.80 -15.89
N ARG A 56 -5.31 5.45 -16.67
CA ARG A 56 -6.49 6.31 -16.88
C ARG A 56 -7.21 6.60 -15.57
N LEU A 57 -7.32 5.59 -14.72
CA LEU A 57 -7.91 5.72 -13.39
C LEU A 57 -7.12 6.70 -12.53
N LEU A 58 -5.80 6.54 -12.43
CA LEU A 58 -4.95 7.41 -11.61
C LEU A 58 -4.99 8.86 -12.11
N LEU A 59 -4.87 9.06 -13.43
CA LEU A 59 -4.97 10.40 -14.03
C LEU A 59 -6.30 11.07 -13.69
N THR A 60 -7.41 10.37 -13.91
CA THR A 60 -8.76 10.90 -13.66
C THR A 60 -8.98 11.15 -12.17
N LEU A 61 -8.59 10.21 -11.31
CA LEU A 61 -8.78 10.30 -9.86
C LEU A 61 -8.01 11.49 -9.27
N PHE A 62 -6.72 11.62 -9.59
CA PHE A 62 -5.90 12.71 -9.05
C PHE A 62 -6.32 14.06 -9.63
N ALA A 63 -6.74 14.12 -10.90
CA ALA A 63 -7.33 15.34 -11.47
C ALA A 63 -8.61 15.77 -10.73
N GLU A 64 -9.53 14.83 -10.46
CA GLU A 64 -10.77 15.10 -9.71
C GLU A 64 -10.53 15.40 -8.23
N MET A 65 -9.38 15.01 -7.69
CA MET A 65 -8.93 15.42 -6.36
C MET A 65 -8.31 16.83 -6.34
N GLY A 66 -8.14 17.48 -7.51
CA GLY A 66 -7.61 18.83 -7.65
C GLY A 66 -6.10 18.90 -7.90
N PHE A 67 -5.45 17.77 -8.19
CA PHE A 67 -4.04 17.77 -8.61
C PHE A 67 -3.94 18.03 -10.11
N ASN A 68 -2.85 18.69 -10.53
CA ASN A 68 -2.55 18.94 -11.94
C ASN A 68 -1.51 17.91 -12.42
N PRO A 69 -1.87 16.93 -13.27
CA PRO A 69 -0.92 15.97 -13.83
C PRO A 69 0.11 16.68 -14.72
N GLU A 70 1.40 16.41 -14.48
CA GLU A 70 2.50 16.98 -15.27
C GLU A 70 3.08 15.96 -16.24
N ARG A 71 3.34 14.74 -15.74
CA ARG A 71 4.00 13.66 -16.48
C ARG A 71 3.38 12.34 -16.06
N CYS A 72 3.04 11.52 -17.04
CA CYS A 72 2.56 10.17 -16.79
C CYS A 72 3.28 9.20 -17.72
N GLU A 73 3.98 8.25 -17.15
CA GLU A 73 4.73 7.22 -17.84
C GLU A 73 4.17 5.85 -17.50
N ARG A 74 4.22 4.93 -18.47
CA ARG A 74 3.68 3.60 -18.34
C ARG A 74 4.78 2.58 -18.58
N GLY A 75 5.05 1.74 -17.58
CA GLY A 75 5.89 0.57 -17.72
C GLY A 75 5.11 -0.66 -18.19
N SER A 76 5.76 -1.82 -18.12
CA SER A 76 5.12 -3.10 -18.47
C SER A 76 4.01 -3.50 -17.49
N ALA A 77 4.19 -3.19 -16.19
CA ALA A 77 3.25 -3.52 -15.11
C ALA A 77 3.02 -2.35 -14.13
N THR A 78 3.66 -1.21 -14.38
CA THR A 78 3.72 -0.05 -13.48
C THR A 78 3.22 1.20 -14.21
N VAL A 79 2.76 2.18 -13.44
CA VAL A 79 2.40 3.51 -13.90
C VAL A 79 3.08 4.52 -12.99
N ASP A 80 3.78 5.48 -13.57
CA ASP A 80 4.46 6.54 -12.86
C ASP A 80 3.80 7.87 -13.21
N LEU A 81 3.19 8.52 -12.22
CA LEU A 81 2.46 9.78 -12.39
C LEU A 81 3.07 10.85 -11.49
N PHE A 82 3.47 11.96 -12.10
CA PHE A 82 3.89 13.18 -11.41
C PHE A 82 2.77 14.20 -11.55
N ALA A 83 2.37 14.78 -10.43
CA ALA A 83 1.32 15.78 -10.40
C ALA A 83 1.67 16.88 -9.39
N ASN A 84 1.14 18.07 -9.59
CA ASN A 84 1.34 19.19 -8.68
C ASN A 84 0.03 19.57 -7.99
N ASP A 85 0.06 19.67 -6.66
CA ASP A 85 -1.02 20.27 -5.88
C ASP A 85 -0.91 21.80 -5.94
N PRO A 86 -1.86 22.51 -6.58
CA PRO A 86 -1.80 23.97 -6.73
C PRO A 86 -2.14 24.73 -5.43
N THR A 87 -2.47 24.04 -4.34
CA THR A 87 -2.85 24.68 -3.07
C THR A 87 -1.73 25.58 -2.55
N PRO A 88 -1.96 26.90 -2.36
CA PRO A 88 -0.93 27.81 -1.88
C PRO A 88 -0.34 27.37 -0.54
N ILE A 89 0.98 27.53 -0.38
CA ILE A 89 1.75 27.27 0.86
C ILE A 89 1.87 25.78 1.24
N LYS A 90 0.82 24.97 1.03
CA LYS A 90 0.78 23.56 1.44
C LYS A 90 0.96 22.57 0.30
N GLY A 91 0.65 22.99 -0.92
CA GLY A 91 0.76 22.17 -2.12
C GLY A 91 2.21 21.94 -2.54
N GLY A 92 2.36 21.25 -3.65
CA GLY A 92 3.66 20.88 -4.21
C GLY A 92 3.59 19.66 -5.10
N ARG A 93 4.74 19.30 -5.65
CA ARG A 93 4.89 18.16 -6.56
C ARG A 93 4.81 16.84 -5.78
N ILE A 94 4.02 15.93 -6.29
CA ILE A 94 3.86 14.56 -5.79
C ILE A 94 4.28 13.56 -6.86
N TYR A 95 4.72 12.38 -6.41
CA TYR A 95 4.99 11.23 -7.26
C TYR A 95 4.08 10.08 -6.87
N VAL A 96 3.37 9.52 -7.83
CA VAL A 96 2.45 8.39 -7.65
C VAL A 96 2.99 7.22 -8.45
N HIS A 97 3.37 6.15 -7.77
CA HIS A 97 3.79 4.89 -8.37
C HIS A 97 2.66 3.87 -8.23
N GLY A 98 2.09 3.44 -9.34
CA GLY A 98 0.96 2.53 -9.38
C GLY A 98 1.33 1.17 -9.96
N ILE A 99 0.91 0.09 -9.28
CA ILE A 99 1.01 -1.28 -9.79
C ILE A 99 -0.36 -1.96 -9.78
N LEU A 100 -0.55 -2.93 -10.67
CA LEU A 100 -1.75 -3.77 -10.65
C LEU A 100 -1.81 -4.68 -9.42
N GLY A 101 -0.69 -4.89 -8.73
CA GLY A 101 -0.56 -5.80 -7.59
C GLY A 101 -0.50 -7.26 -8.01
N GLY A 102 0.17 -8.10 -7.22
CA GLY A 102 0.25 -9.54 -7.43
C GLY A 102 -0.70 -10.32 -6.54
N SER A 103 -0.52 -11.64 -6.51
CA SER A 103 -1.04 -12.49 -5.43
C SER A 103 -0.33 -12.17 -4.11
N GLN A 104 0.95 -11.83 -4.16
CA GLN A 104 1.73 -11.45 -2.99
C GLN A 104 1.52 -9.99 -2.60
N PRO A 105 1.49 -9.69 -1.28
CA PRO A 105 1.53 -8.31 -0.80
C PRO A 105 2.82 -7.59 -1.21
N VAL A 106 2.74 -6.27 -1.37
CA VAL A 106 3.90 -5.41 -1.58
C VAL A 106 4.79 -5.42 -0.33
N ASP A 107 6.09 -5.60 -0.52
CA ASP A 107 7.09 -5.65 0.55
C ASP A 107 7.73 -4.28 0.85
N GLY A 108 8.59 -4.24 1.88
CA GLY A 108 9.29 -3.02 2.25
C GLY A 108 10.37 -2.59 1.26
N ASP A 109 10.92 -3.50 0.44
CA ASP A 109 11.94 -3.15 -0.54
C ASP A 109 11.34 -2.29 -1.67
N GLU A 110 10.16 -2.65 -2.16
CA GLU A 110 9.43 -1.82 -3.14
C GLU A 110 9.11 -0.42 -2.57
N VAL A 111 8.75 -0.35 -1.29
CA VAL A 111 8.47 0.92 -0.62
C VAL A 111 9.74 1.76 -0.43
N ARG A 112 10.91 1.15 -0.14
CA ARG A 112 12.19 1.87 -0.09
C ARG A 112 12.57 2.42 -1.46
N ASN A 113 12.38 1.63 -2.51
CA ASN A 113 12.63 2.09 -3.88
C ASN A 113 11.79 3.34 -4.21
N LEU A 114 10.50 3.36 -3.81
CA LEU A 114 9.66 4.55 -3.97
C LEU A 114 10.23 5.76 -3.21
N ILE A 115 10.69 5.58 -1.96
CA ILE A 115 11.28 6.65 -1.16
C ILE A 115 12.52 7.23 -1.86
N ASP A 116 13.39 6.37 -2.39
CA ASP A 116 14.60 6.78 -3.09
C ASP A 116 14.29 7.50 -4.40
N THR A 117 13.32 7.01 -5.19
CA THR A 117 12.86 7.70 -6.40
C THR A 117 12.22 9.05 -6.07
N ALA A 118 11.37 9.11 -5.05
CA ALA A 118 10.74 10.36 -4.62
C ALA A 118 11.78 11.41 -4.20
N ARG A 119 12.84 10.97 -3.51
CA ARG A 119 13.99 11.82 -3.15
C ARG A 119 14.76 12.29 -4.39
N ALA A 120 15.03 11.39 -5.34
CA ALA A 120 15.77 11.72 -6.56
C ALA A 120 15.02 12.70 -7.47
N GLU A 121 13.69 12.62 -7.49
CA GLU A 121 12.80 13.51 -8.26
C GLU A 121 12.42 14.80 -7.53
N PHE A 122 12.97 15.02 -6.32
CA PHE A 122 12.71 16.19 -5.45
C PHE A 122 11.22 16.45 -5.21
N VAL A 123 10.41 15.39 -5.09
CA VAL A 123 8.98 15.54 -4.78
C VAL A 123 8.75 15.68 -3.27
N GLY A 124 7.74 16.47 -2.89
CA GLY A 124 7.41 16.68 -1.48
C GLY A 124 6.74 15.47 -0.83
N LYS A 125 6.09 14.62 -1.65
CA LYS A 125 5.38 13.42 -1.19
C LYS A 125 5.33 12.33 -2.26
N GLY A 126 5.67 11.11 -1.88
CA GLY A 126 5.45 9.92 -2.72
C GLY A 126 4.15 9.19 -2.35
N ILE A 127 3.54 8.49 -3.29
CA ILE A 127 2.34 7.69 -3.07
C ILE A 127 2.52 6.35 -3.79
N TYR A 128 2.52 5.25 -3.04
CA TYR A 128 2.53 3.90 -3.60
C TYR A 128 1.08 3.43 -3.74
N VAL A 129 0.64 3.10 -4.96
CA VAL A 129 -0.70 2.58 -5.23
C VAL A 129 -0.63 1.14 -5.69
N THR A 130 -1.40 0.26 -5.07
CA THR A 130 -1.57 -1.13 -5.50
C THR A 130 -3.04 -1.54 -5.46
N LEU A 131 -3.49 -2.34 -6.43
CA LEU A 131 -4.82 -2.96 -6.34
C LEU A 131 -4.84 -4.15 -5.36
N GLY A 132 -3.65 -4.59 -4.92
CA GLY A 132 -3.46 -5.61 -3.89
C GLY A 132 -3.40 -5.02 -2.49
N ARG A 133 -2.50 -5.56 -1.66
CA ARG A 133 -2.30 -5.15 -0.26
C ARG A 133 -0.82 -4.90 0.01
N PHE A 134 -0.53 -4.16 1.08
CA PHE A 134 0.82 -4.00 1.62
C PHE A 134 1.06 -4.99 2.75
N SER A 135 2.28 -5.52 2.82
CA SER A 135 2.75 -6.27 3.98
C SER A 135 2.93 -5.36 5.20
N THR A 136 3.09 -5.98 6.38
CA THR A 136 3.43 -5.24 7.61
C THR A 136 4.77 -4.50 7.45
N ASP A 137 5.79 -5.15 6.85
CA ASP A 137 7.10 -4.53 6.64
C ASP A 137 7.04 -3.31 5.70
N ALA A 138 6.20 -3.36 4.66
CA ALA A 138 5.93 -2.21 3.79
C ALA A 138 5.35 -1.02 4.58
N ARG A 139 4.33 -1.30 5.41
CA ARG A 139 3.72 -0.26 6.28
C ARG A 139 4.73 0.28 7.28
N ASP A 140 5.57 -0.59 7.85
CA ASP A 140 6.60 -0.22 8.81
C ASP A 140 7.68 0.66 8.17
N THR A 141 8.09 0.34 6.95
CA THR A 141 9.05 1.10 6.15
C THR A 141 8.52 2.49 5.79
N ALA A 142 7.22 2.62 5.50
CA ALA A 142 6.61 3.91 5.21
C ALA A 142 6.49 4.83 6.44
N ARG A 143 6.56 4.29 7.67
CA ARG A 143 6.40 5.11 8.88
C ARG A 143 7.50 6.16 9.00
N GLY A 144 7.08 7.42 9.05
CA GLY A 144 7.99 8.57 9.23
C GLY A 144 8.66 9.05 7.95
N ALA A 145 8.47 8.36 6.82
CA ALA A 145 8.87 8.84 5.51
C ALA A 145 7.75 9.72 4.89
N PRO A 146 8.07 10.67 3.99
CA PRO A 146 7.08 11.48 3.29
C PRO A 146 6.41 10.69 2.15
N ILE A 147 5.88 9.52 2.47
CA ILE A 147 5.19 8.65 1.53
C ILE A 147 3.87 8.14 2.11
N ASP A 148 2.86 8.01 1.24
CA ASP A 148 1.61 7.35 1.56
C ASP A 148 1.52 6.01 0.83
N LEU A 149 0.88 5.04 1.46
CA LEU A 149 0.54 3.76 0.86
C LEU A 149 -0.97 3.75 0.61
N LEU A 150 -1.38 3.36 -0.60
CA LEU A 150 -2.77 3.28 -1.02
C LEU A 150 -3.08 1.88 -1.54
N ASP A 151 -3.70 1.06 -0.70
CA ASP A 151 -4.08 -0.31 -1.09
C ASP A 151 -5.41 -0.34 -1.86
N GLY A 152 -5.82 -1.52 -2.31
CA GLY A 152 -7.02 -1.65 -3.14
C GLY A 152 -8.33 -1.26 -2.42
N ASP A 153 -8.37 -1.38 -1.09
CA ASP A 153 -9.54 -1.00 -0.29
C ASP A 153 -9.58 0.52 -0.07
N GLU A 154 -8.43 1.14 0.17
CA GLU A 154 -8.28 2.59 0.24
C GLU A 154 -8.53 3.26 -1.12
N LEU A 155 -8.01 2.70 -2.21
CA LEU A 155 -8.26 3.18 -3.56
C LEU A 155 -9.76 3.10 -3.90
N GLY A 156 -10.42 1.98 -3.59
CA GLY A 156 -11.86 1.84 -3.77
C GLY A 156 -12.68 2.89 -3.00
N ARG A 157 -12.27 3.22 -1.77
CA ARG A 157 -12.87 4.33 -0.99
C ARG A 157 -12.67 5.69 -1.67
N LEU A 158 -11.48 6.00 -2.18
CA LEU A 158 -11.23 7.24 -2.91
C LEU A 158 -12.05 7.32 -4.19
N MET A 159 -12.13 6.22 -4.94
CA MET A 159 -12.95 6.13 -6.15
C MET A 159 -14.43 6.35 -5.85
N ARG A 160 -14.98 5.80 -4.77
CA ARG A 160 -16.38 6.08 -4.39
C ARG A 160 -16.63 7.56 -4.10
N LYS A 161 -15.65 8.22 -3.49
CA LYS A 161 -15.77 9.63 -3.10
C LYS A 161 -15.63 10.58 -4.28
N HIS A 162 -14.66 10.35 -5.16
CA HIS A 162 -14.30 11.27 -6.24
C HIS A 162 -14.79 10.84 -7.62
N LEU A 163 -15.00 9.53 -7.83
CA LEU A 163 -15.45 8.94 -9.10
C LEU A 163 -16.69 8.02 -8.93
N PRO A 164 -17.78 8.51 -8.32
CA PRO A 164 -18.92 7.66 -7.97
C PRO A 164 -19.54 6.96 -9.18
N GLN A 165 -19.55 7.60 -10.36
CA GLN A 165 -20.11 7.01 -11.58
C GLN A 165 -19.23 5.88 -12.16
N ALA A 166 -17.91 6.10 -12.22
CA ALA A 166 -16.95 5.10 -12.69
C ALA A 166 -16.94 3.87 -11.77
N PHE A 167 -17.02 4.12 -10.44
CA PHE A 167 -17.10 3.06 -9.45
C PHE A 167 -18.41 2.27 -9.53
N ALA A 168 -19.55 2.95 -9.63
CA ALA A 168 -20.86 2.29 -9.72
C ALA A 168 -21.02 1.44 -10.98
N THR A 169 -20.50 1.93 -12.12
CA THR A 169 -20.58 1.22 -13.40
C THR A 169 -19.45 0.21 -13.61
N ARG A 170 -18.44 0.21 -12.73
CA ARG A 170 -17.18 -0.55 -12.90
C ARG A 170 -16.60 -0.36 -14.30
N LYS A 171 -16.52 0.90 -14.75
CA LYS A 171 -15.95 1.30 -16.03
C LYS A 171 -14.98 2.46 -15.82
N ILE A 172 -13.89 2.45 -16.58
CA ILE A 172 -12.84 3.49 -16.63
C ILE A 172 -12.80 4.02 -18.05
#